data_AF-A0A3D8J2S9-F1
#
_entry.id   AF-A0A3D8J2S9-F1
#
_cell.length_a   1.000
_cell.length_b   1.000
_cell.length_c   1.000
_cell.angle_alpha   90.00
_cell.angle_beta   90.00
_cell.angle_gamma   90.00
#
_symmetry.space_group_name_H-M   'P 1'
#
loop_
_entity.id
_entity.type
_entity.pdbx_description
1 polymer ?
#
loop_
_entity_poly.entity_id
_entity_poly.type
_entity_poly.pdbx_seq_one_letter_code
_entity_poly.pdbx_strand_id
1 'polypeptide(L)' 'MNRLFGLNGIAGLLLLVVVLLSVVTGLGIQAWKTQKAQATNAYVLESAEIKANNSANSQYYKLVK' A
#
# COMPACT_ATOMS: atom_id res chain seq x y z
N MET A 1 2.17 -39.44 -3.07
CA MET A 1 2.00 -37.98 -3.14
C MET A 1 0.84 -37.59 -2.24
N ASN A 2 0.94 -36.46 -1.52
CA ASN A 2 -0.03 -35.84 -0.61
C ASN A 2 -0.11 -36.37 0.84
N ARG A 3 0.95 -36.08 1.61
CA ARG A 3 0.91 -35.99 3.09
C ARG A 3 1.03 -34.56 3.62
N LEU A 4 1.01 -33.55 2.73
CA LEU A 4 1.26 -32.16 3.13
C LEU A 4 0.16 -31.60 4.05
N PHE A 5 -1.01 -32.25 4.10
CA PHE A 5 -2.13 -31.92 4.98
C PHE A 5 -2.77 -33.19 5.56
N GLY A 6 -2.02 -33.97 6.33
CA GLY A 6 -2.48 -35.21 6.99
C GLY A 6 -3.45 -35.00 8.16
N LEU A 7 -4.47 -34.17 7.97
CA LEU A 7 -5.62 -33.97 8.84
C LEU A 7 -6.86 -34.27 8.00
N ASN A 8 -7.90 -34.90 8.55
CA ASN A 8 -9.15 -35.21 7.84
C ASN A 8 -9.56 -34.03 6.93
N GLY A 9 -9.96 -34.27 5.68
CA GLY A 9 -10.01 -33.24 4.63
C GLY A 9 -10.67 -31.91 5.04
N ILE A 10 -11.73 -31.95 5.86
CA ILE A 10 -12.40 -30.76 6.41
C ILE A 10 -11.50 -29.97 7.38
N ALA A 11 -10.81 -30.66 8.29
CA ALA A 11 -9.93 -30.03 9.27
C ALA A 11 -8.71 -29.37 8.58
N GLY A 12 -8.18 -30.00 7.54
CA GLY A 12 -7.13 -29.41 6.70
C GLY A 12 -7.60 -28.13 5.99
N LEU A 13 -8.82 -28.12 5.46
CA LEU A 13 -9.42 -26.93 4.85
C LEU A 13 -9.64 -25.80 5.85
N LEU A 14 -10.13 -26.10 7.05
CA LEU A 14 -10.31 -25.09 8.10
C LEU A 14 -8.97 -24.46 8.52
N LEU A 15 -7.92 -25.28 8.67
CA LEU A 15 -6.57 -24.78 8.94
C LEU A 15 -6.07 -23.87 7.83
N LEU A 16 -6.26 -24.27 6.57
CA LEU A 16 -5.87 -23.45 5.41
C LEU A 16 -6.58 -22.10 5.42
N VAL A 17 -7.88 -22.07 5.71
CA VAL A 17 -8.67 -20.84 5.82
C VAL A 17 -8.12 -19.94 6.93
N VAL A 18 -7.83 -20.48 8.11
CA VAL A 18 -7.27 -19.70 9.23
C VAL A 18 -5.93 -19.10 8.86
N VAL A 19 -5.06 -19.87 8.20
CA VAL A 19 -3.76 -19.38 7.73
C VAL A 19 -3.93 -18.25 6.71
N LEU A 20 -4.80 -18.43 5.71
CA LEU A 20 -5.09 -17.42 4.70
C LEU A 20 -5.63 -16.13 5.33
N LEU A 21 -6.60 -16.22 6.23
CA LEU A 21 -7.15 -15.06 6.93
C LEU A 21 -6.08 -14.35 7.75
N SER A 22 -5.21 -15.09 8.45
CA SER A 22 -4.12 -14.51 9.22
C SER A 22 -3.15 -13.70 8.35
N VAL A 23 -2.79 -14.24 7.18
CA VAL A 23 -1.94 -13.55 6.21
C VAL A 23 -2.62 -12.29 5.68
N VAL A 24 -3.88 -12.39 5.25
CA VAL A 24 -4.65 -11.25 4.73
C VAL A 24 -4.78 -10.15 5.78
N THR A 25 -5.10 -10.50 7.03
CA THR A 25 -5.18 -9.52 8.12
C THR A 25 -3.84 -8.86 8.38
N GLY A 26 -2.74 -9.61 8.41
CA GLY A 26 -1.40 -9.06 8.60
C GLY A 26 -1.01 -8.06 7.51
N LEU A 27 -1.19 -8.43 6.25
CA LEU A 27 -0.92 -7.55 5.11
C LEU A 27 -1.84 -6.33 5.10
N GLY A 28 -3.13 -6.50 5.41
CA GLY A 28 -4.11 -5.42 5.50
C GLY A 28 -3.74 -4.37 6.55
N ILE A 29 -3.30 -4.80 7.74
CA ILE A 29 -2.84 -3.89 8.81
C ILE A 29 -1.62 -3.07 8.35
N GLN A 30 -0.66 -3.71 7.69
CA GLN A 30 0.54 -3.02 7.19
C GLN A 30 0.19 -2.00 6.10
N ALA A 31 -0.69 -2.38 5.16
CA ALA A 31 -1.20 -1.47 4.13
C ALA A 31 -1.90 -0.26 4.75
N TRP A 32 -2.78 -0.48 5.74
CA TRP A 32 -3.47 0.59 6.44
C TRP A 32 -2.51 1.55 7.17
N LYS A 33 -1.51 1.01 7.89
CA LYS A 33 -0.48 1.82 8.55
C LYS A 33 0.30 2.68 7.56
N THR A 34 0.71 2.11 6.43
CA THR A 34 1.42 2.83 5.37
C THR A 34 0.55 3.92 4.77
N GLN A 35 -0.70 3.62 4.44
CA GLN A 35 -1.64 4.62 3.90
C GLN A 35 -1.87 5.76 4.89
N LYS A 36 -2.05 5.46 6.18
CA LYS A 36 -2.19 6.47 7.23
C LYS A 36 -0.93 7.35 7.33
N ALA A 37 0.26 6.75 7.30
CA ALA A 37 1.52 7.48 7.35
C ALA A 37 1.70 8.42 6.15
N GLN A 38 1.38 7.95 4.93
CA GLN A 38 1.52 8.77 3.73
C GLN A 38 0.40 9.82 3.58
N ALA A 39 -0.83 9.50 3.98
CA ALA A 39 -1.94 10.47 3.97
C ALA A 39 -1.68 11.67 4.90
N THR A 40 -0.83 11.49 5.92
CA THR A 40 -0.43 12.54 6.85
C THR A 40 0.96 13.11 6.55
N ASN A 41 1.64 12.60 5.50
CA ASN A 41 2.92 13.10 5.05
C ASN A 41 2.71 14.21 4.03
N ALA A 42 2.45 15.42 4.53
CA ALA A 42 2.39 16.61 3.70
C ALA A 42 3.79 16.87 3.10
N TYR A 43 3.87 16.97 1.77
CA TYR A 43 5.10 17.40 1.12
C TYR A 43 5.42 18.84 1.52
N VAL A 44 6.52 19.02 2.25
CA VAL A 44 7.07 20.36 2.54
C VAL A 44 7.89 20.76 1.32
N LEU A 45 7.49 21.87 0.69
CA LEU A 45 8.33 22.51 -0.31
C LEU A 45 9.47 23.20 0.44
N GLU A 46 10.69 22.66 0.36
CA GLU A 46 11.92 23.36 0.76
C GLU A 46 12.18 24.50 -0.24
N SER A 47 11.34 25.53 -0.21
CA SER A 47 11.54 26.78 -0.93
C SER A 47 11.15 27.92 -0.01
N ALA A 48 12.05 28.86 0.18
CA ALA A 48 11.77 30.09 0.93
C ALA A 48 10.67 30.94 0.27
N GLU A 49 10.36 30.68 -1.01
CA GLU A 49 9.40 31.46 -1.80
C GLU A 49 8.44 30.52 -2.54
N ILE A 50 7.14 30.56 -2.20
CA ILE A 50 6.10 29.92 -3.00
C ILE A 50 5.76 30.88 -4.15
N LYS A 51 6.33 30.64 -5.34
CA LYS A 51 6.12 31.49 -6.53
C LYS A 51 4.94 30.99 -7.35
N ALA A 52 3.90 31.81 -7.46
CA ALA A 52 2.74 31.53 -8.32
C ALA A 52 3.10 31.47 -9.82
N ASN A 53 4.13 32.22 -10.24
CA ASN A 53 4.71 32.15 -11.57
C ASN A 53 6.20 31.81 -11.45
N ASN A 54 6.56 30.57 -11.79
CA ASN A 54 7.95 30.16 -11.98
C ASN A 54 8.14 29.80 -13.45
N SER A 55 9.01 30.51 -14.17
CA SER A 55 9.32 30.21 -15.58
C SER A 55 9.87 28.80 -15.75
N ALA A 56 10.52 28.26 -14.71
CA ALA A 56 10.99 26.88 -14.66
C ALA A 56 9.84 25.86 -14.54
N ASN A 57 8.62 26.21 -14.12
CA ASN A 57 7.52 25.22 -14.11
C ASN A 57 7.15 24.74 -15.52
N SER A 58 7.42 25.55 -16.56
CA SER A 58 7.12 25.20 -17.95
C SER A 58 7.81 23.92 -18.44
N GLN A 59 8.85 23.44 -17.74
CA GLN A 59 9.53 22.19 -18.06
C GLN A 59 8.76 20.93 -17.59
N TYR A 60 7.78 21.08 -16.70
CA TYR A 60 7.01 19.97 -16.11
C TYR A 60 5.55 19.90 -16.59
N TYR A 61 5.11 20.84 -17.43
CA TYR A 61 3.78 20.78 -18.05
C TYR A 61 3.83 21.28 -19.49
N LYS A 62 3.10 20.59 -20.39
CA LYS A 62 2.79 21.11 -21.73
C LYS A 62 1.41 21.76 -21.67
N LEU A 63 1.32 23.02 -22.09
CA LEU A 63 0.05 23.62 -22.43
C LEU A 63 -0.49 22.92 -23.68
N VAL A 64 -1.56 22.15 -23.51
CA VAL A 64 -2.33 21.64 -24.65
C VAL A 64 -3.12 22.83 -25.19
N LYS A 65 -2.80 23.22 -26.43
CA LYS A 65 -3.51 24.28 -27.18
C LYS A 65 -4.77 23.73 -27.81
#